data_AF-A0A843E0F4-F1
#
_entry.id   AF-A0A843E0F4-F1
#
_cell.length_a   1.000
_cell.length_b   1.000
_cell.length_c   1.000
_cell.angle_alpha   90.00
_cell.angle_beta   90.00
_cell.angle_gamma   90.00
#
_symmetry.space_group_name_H-M   'P 1'
#
loop_
_entity.id
_entity.type
_entity.pdbx_description
1 polymer ?
#
loop_
_entity_poly.entity_id
_entity_poly.type
_entity_poly.pdbx_seq_one_letter_code
_entity_poly.pdbx_strand_id
1 'polypeptide(L)'
;EKSTEFGTLIHSFAEFYICYPEDVRELGLDHFVSLISERYSGLSSPMMEDLDVAKIKQAMSTVIEYIDHLGVKDAPLDVKLADKRHPNRFMEFLGKEYTSSICERDIRSEKYPVHGQLDLVWGGAITDYKTGKASTPADIANAMTFDSKARYPEFQAPIYLSLIQQEIGTKGRFDLFYAMDNDTTAATGETPITSNVRSVIVHDKTLKEIIVSSKPLRAFLSEYLSKDLRQDVDGLMSVIQEMAGDDPAEWDKDAAMVAAINDRLNTKSKSTEPGLRKIASLVKGGILSYGSIIEMPQSELDSRMQKISEMHDLMIEQSKVEFPAQPRQKCKDCQYFSVCTKEIIDVGGDTDE
;
A
#
# COMPACT_ATOMS: atom_id res chain seq x y z
N GLU A 1 -13.80 8.69 14.66
CA GLU A 1 -13.64 10.09 15.08
C GLU A 1 -12.21 10.37 15.55
N LYS A 2 -11.78 9.96 16.75
CA LYS A 2 -10.40 10.23 17.25
C LYS A 2 -9.27 9.80 16.30
N SER A 3 -9.31 8.57 15.79
CA SER A 3 -8.31 8.07 14.82
C SER A 3 -8.32 8.82 13.47
N THR A 4 -9.48 9.37 13.08
CA THR A 4 -9.66 10.07 11.81
C THR A 4 -9.14 11.50 11.91
N GLU A 5 -9.42 12.18 13.02
CA GLU A 5 -8.85 13.50 13.31
C GLU A 5 -7.33 13.43 13.45
N PHE A 6 -6.78 12.41 14.12
CA PHE A 6 -5.34 12.21 14.23
C PHE A 6 -4.66 12.11 12.86
N GLY A 7 -5.18 11.26 11.96
CA GLY A 7 -4.67 11.17 10.58
C GLY A 7 -4.68 12.51 9.86
N THR A 8 -5.82 13.21 9.91
CA THR A 8 -6.00 14.53 9.27
C THR A 8 -4.98 15.56 9.79
N LEU A 9 -4.69 15.55 11.09
CA LEU A 9 -3.73 16.45 11.72
C LEU A 9 -2.29 16.16 11.29
N ILE A 10 -1.93 14.88 11.21
CA ILE A 10 -0.58 14.48 10.75
C ILE A 10 -0.39 14.81 9.27
N HIS A 11 -1.40 14.60 8.42
CA HIS A 11 -1.40 15.02 7.02
C HIS A 11 -1.23 16.55 6.90
N SER A 12 -2.04 17.31 7.64
CA SER A 12 -1.94 18.77 7.65
C SER A 12 -0.56 19.24 8.12
N PHE A 13 0.02 18.58 9.12
CA PHE A 13 1.35 18.94 9.60
C PHE A 13 2.44 18.62 8.57
N ALA A 14 2.35 17.47 7.88
CA ALA A 14 3.29 17.10 6.83
C ALA A 14 3.27 18.13 5.69
N GLU A 15 2.09 18.50 5.19
CA GLU A 15 1.93 19.56 4.19
C GLU A 15 2.51 20.89 4.68
N PHE A 16 2.23 21.26 5.93
CA PHE A 16 2.76 22.50 6.52
C PHE A 16 4.29 22.50 6.57
N TYR A 17 4.89 21.41 7.05
CA TYR A 17 6.35 21.29 7.16
C TYR A 17 7.04 21.32 5.78
N ILE A 18 6.43 20.73 4.76
CA ILE A 18 6.94 20.79 3.38
C ILE A 18 6.97 22.22 2.86
N CYS A 19 5.92 22.99 3.12
CA CYS A 19 5.78 24.36 2.60
C CYS A 19 6.57 25.39 3.43
N TYR A 20 6.63 25.20 4.75
CA TYR A 20 7.16 26.16 5.71
C TYR A 20 8.06 25.47 6.77
N PRO A 21 9.16 24.80 6.35
CA PRO A 21 10.02 24.09 7.29
C PRO A 21 10.69 25.03 8.30
N GLU A 22 11.04 26.26 7.89
CA GLU A 22 11.69 27.25 8.74
C GLU A 22 10.80 27.72 9.89
N ASP A 23 9.49 27.87 9.66
CA ASP A 23 8.53 28.20 10.72
C ASP A 23 8.50 27.12 11.81
N VAL A 24 8.58 25.85 11.41
CA VAL A 24 8.66 24.74 12.37
C VAL A 24 9.98 24.75 13.13
N ARG A 25 11.08 25.09 12.47
CA ARG A 25 12.41 25.23 13.11
C ARG A 25 12.46 26.42 14.08
N GLU A 26 11.79 27.53 13.76
CA GLU A 26 11.77 28.75 14.58
C GLU A 26 10.84 28.62 15.79
N LEU A 27 9.59 28.20 15.58
CA LEU A 27 8.58 28.09 16.64
C LEU A 27 8.78 26.83 17.50
N GLY A 28 9.45 25.82 16.96
CA GLY A 28 9.72 24.55 17.60
C GLY A 28 8.51 23.60 17.58
N LEU A 29 8.80 22.30 17.58
CA LEU A 29 7.77 21.26 17.47
C LEU A 29 6.71 21.33 18.59
N ASP A 30 7.11 21.70 19.81
CA ASP A 30 6.21 21.77 20.96
C ASP A 30 5.09 22.82 20.76
N HIS A 31 5.35 23.90 20.04
CA HIS A 31 4.33 24.88 19.69
C HIS A 31 3.18 24.24 18.90
N PHE A 32 3.53 23.48 17.85
CA PHE A 32 2.54 22.83 16.99
C PHE A 32 1.82 21.69 17.71
N VAL A 33 2.52 20.95 18.58
CA VAL A 33 1.90 19.93 19.44
C VAL A 33 0.84 20.58 20.34
N SER A 34 1.13 21.73 20.96
CA SER A 34 0.17 22.45 21.80
C SER A 34 -1.06 22.89 21.01
N LEU A 35 -0.89 23.43 19.79
CA LEU A 35 -2.01 23.84 18.93
C LEU A 35 -2.98 22.70 18.63
N ILE A 36 -2.45 21.48 18.51
CA ILE A 36 -3.26 20.29 18.24
C ILE A 36 -3.92 19.77 19.53
N SER A 37 -3.17 19.79 20.64
CA SER A 37 -3.55 19.14 21.89
C SER A 37 -4.80 19.77 22.52
N GLU A 38 -4.99 21.09 22.39
CA GLU A 38 -6.20 21.77 22.87
C GLU A 38 -7.49 21.27 22.21
N ARG A 39 -7.40 20.79 20.96
CA ARG A 39 -8.54 20.24 20.22
C ARG A 39 -8.70 18.74 20.46
N TYR A 40 -7.57 18.05 20.61
CA TYR A 40 -7.54 16.61 20.81
C TYR A 40 -7.96 16.20 22.24
N SER A 41 -7.70 17.06 23.24
CA SER A 41 -8.14 16.90 24.63
C SER A 41 -9.65 16.75 24.73
N GLY A 42 -10.43 17.50 23.93
CA GLY A 42 -11.89 17.40 23.87
C GLY A 42 -12.43 16.06 23.34
N LEU A 43 -11.60 15.23 22.72
CA LEU A 43 -11.94 13.90 22.21
C LEU A 43 -11.43 12.76 23.11
N SER A 44 -10.66 13.08 24.14
CA SER A 44 -10.01 12.13 25.04
C SER A 44 -10.46 12.33 26.49
N SER A 45 -10.36 11.30 27.32
CA SER A 45 -10.48 11.51 28.76
C SER A 45 -9.25 12.27 29.27
N PRO A 46 -9.37 13.16 30.27
CA PRO A 46 -8.23 13.90 30.83
C PRO A 46 -7.02 13.02 31.23
N MET A 47 -7.27 11.76 31.63
CA MET A 47 -6.23 10.80 31.99
C MET A 47 -5.38 10.30 30.80
N MET A 48 -5.75 10.65 29.56
CA MET A 48 -5.10 10.22 28.32
C MET A 48 -4.42 11.36 27.58
N GLU A 49 -4.56 12.61 28.05
CA GLU A 49 -4.03 13.80 27.37
C GLU A 49 -2.51 13.70 27.21
N ASP A 50 -1.78 13.36 28.27
CA ASP A 50 -0.31 13.20 28.21
C ASP A 50 0.12 12.13 27.19
N LEU A 51 -0.63 11.02 27.11
CA LEU A 51 -0.36 9.95 26.15
C LEU A 51 -0.62 10.43 24.72
N ASP A 52 -1.69 11.19 24.51
CA ASP A 52 -2.05 11.71 23.20
C ASP A 52 -1.04 12.77 22.74
N VAL A 53 -0.63 13.68 23.63
CA VAL A 53 0.44 14.67 23.40
C VAL A 53 1.74 13.97 22.98
N ALA A 54 2.15 12.93 23.71
CA ALA A 54 3.35 12.16 23.39
C ALA A 54 3.25 11.51 22.00
N LYS A 55 2.10 10.90 21.67
CA LYS A 55 1.85 10.29 20.35
C LYS A 55 1.86 11.31 19.22
N ILE A 56 1.24 12.47 19.41
CA ILE A 56 1.23 13.57 18.44
C ILE A 56 2.65 14.05 18.19
N LYS A 57 3.41 14.34 19.25
CA LYS A 57 4.81 14.79 19.17
C LYS A 57 5.68 13.76 18.44
N GLN A 58 5.51 12.48 18.75
CA GLN A 58 6.22 11.40 18.08
C GLN A 58 5.91 11.35 16.59
N ALA A 59 4.63 11.29 16.21
CA ALA A 59 4.22 11.23 14.80
C ALA A 59 4.79 12.40 13.99
N MET A 60 4.70 13.62 14.54
CA MET A 60 5.20 14.83 13.87
C MET A 60 6.74 14.83 13.76
N SER A 61 7.45 14.36 14.78
CA SER A 61 8.90 14.19 14.72
C SER A 61 9.31 13.18 13.63
N THR A 62 8.61 12.04 13.55
CA THR A 62 8.84 11.00 12.54
C THR A 62 8.56 11.54 11.13
N VAL A 63 7.52 12.35 10.96
CA VAL A 63 7.21 13.05 9.70
C VAL A 63 8.30 14.03 9.30
N ILE A 64 8.82 14.83 10.23
CA ILE A 64 9.95 15.75 9.98
C ILE A 64 11.17 14.96 9.48
N GLU A 65 11.55 13.91 10.22
CA GLU A 65 12.71 13.08 9.87
C GLU A 65 12.56 12.47 8.47
N TYR A 66 11.36 12.00 8.13
CA TYR A 66 11.09 11.43 6.82
C TYR A 66 11.14 12.46 5.70
N ILE A 67 10.54 13.64 5.87
CA ILE A 67 10.56 14.70 4.85
C ILE A 67 11.98 15.24 4.65
N ASP A 68 12.74 15.40 5.74
CA ASP A 68 14.15 15.79 5.68
C ASP A 68 14.98 14.70 4.96
N HIS A 69 14.69 13.42 5.21
CA HIS A 69 15.32 12.30 4.51
C HIS A 69 15.01 12.26 3.01
N LEU A 70 13.76 12.56 2.62
CA LEU A 70 13.38 12.72 1.21
C LEU A 70 14.12 13.89 0.54
N GLY A 71 14.65 14.82 1.32
CA GLY A 71 15.35 16.00 0.83
C GLY A 71 14.43 16.93 0.04
N VAL A 72 13.16 17.04 0.46
CA VAL A 72 12.24 18.02 -0.11
C VAL A 72 12.80 19.41 0.16
N LYS A 73 13.12 20.16 -0.90
CA LYS A 73 13.69 21.51 -0.81
C LYS A 73 12.91 22.41 -1.74
N ASP A 74 12.68 23.65 -1.29
CA ASP A 74 12.07 24.71 -2.09
C ASP A 74 10.74 24.29 -2.73
N ALA A 75 9.83 23.70 -1.92
CA ALA A 75 8.50 23.36 -2.39
C ALA A 75 7.82 24.61 -2.98
N PRO A 76 7.26 24.56 -4.20
CA PRO A 76 6.68 25.73 -4.84
C PRO A 76 5.46 26.18 -4.04
N LEU A 77 5.38 27.44 -3.66
CA LEU A 77 4.20 28.03 -3.01
C LEU A 77 3.28 28.64 -4.08
N ASP A 78 2.70 27.79 -4.91
CA ASP A 78 2.04 28.13 -6.17
C ASP A 78 0.51 27.95 -6.15
N VAL A 79 -0.04 27.41 -5.06
CA VAL A 79 -1.49 27.23 -4.88
C VAL A 79 -1.98 28.14 -3.77
N LYS A 80 -3.05 28.90 -4.00
CA LYS A 80 -3.66 29.69 -2.93
C LYS A 80 -4.36 28.77 -1.94
N LEU A 81 -4.12 28.99 -0.65
CA LEU A 81 -4.74 28.22 0.42
C LEU A 81 -6.27 28.28 0.36
N ALA A 82 -6.82 29.45 0.02
CA ALA A 82 -8.26 29.69 -0.11
C ALA A 82 -8.93 28.89 -1.25
N ASP A 83 -8.14 28.41 -2.22
CA ASP A 83 -8.66 27.60 -3.33
C ASP A 83 -8.74 26.11 -2.95
N LYS A 84 -8.15 25.70 -1.82
CA LYS A 84 -8.26 24.33 -1.32
C LYS A 84 -9.65 24.08 -0.73
N ARG A 85 -10.24 22.93 -1.08
CA ARG A 85 -11.52 22.46 -0.52
C ARG A 85 -11.48 22.30 0.99
N HIS A 86 -10.33 21.85 1.50
CA HIS A 86 -10.05 21.69 2.92
C HIS A 86 -8.71 22.39 3.21
N PRO A 87 -8.73 23.70 3.52
CA PRO A 87 -7.53 24.45 3.84
C PRO A 87 -6.75 23.84 5.00
N ASN A 88 -5.43 23.90 4.91
CA ASN A 88 -4.53 23.45 5.95
C ASN A 88 -4.63 24.34 7.20
N ARG A 89 -4.97 23.73 8.33
CA ARG A 89 -5.26 24.46 9.58
C ARG A 89 -4.03 25.18 10.16
N PHE A 90 -2.82 24.63 10.01
CA PHE A 90 -1.61 25.29 10.49
C PHE A 90 -1.30 26.54 9.67
N MET A 91 -1.51 26.44 8.36
CA MET A 91 -1.37 27.56 7.45
C MET A 91 -2.39 28.66 7.76
N GLU A 92 -3.66 28.30 7.99
CA GLU A 92 -4.69 29.25 8.41
C GLU A 92 -4.32 29.95 9.74
N PHE A 93 -3.91 29.17 10.74
CA PHE A 93 -3.55 29.69 12.06
C PHE A 93 -2.37 30.66 12.02
N LEU A 94 -1.36 30.38 11.19
CA LEU A 94 -0.16 31.21 11.03
C LEU A 94 -0.31 32.27 9.93
N GLY A 95 -1.50 32.44 9.35
CA GLY A 95 -1.78 33.48 8.34
C GLY A 95 -1.02 33.29 7.03
N LYS A 96 -0.76 32.04 6.63
CA LYS A 96 -0.13 31.72 5.34
C LYS A 96 -1.16 31.73 4.22
N GLU A 97 -0.81 32.33 3.09
CA GLU A 97 -1.72 32.51 1.96
C GLU A 97 -1.59 31.42 0.88
N TYR A 98 -0.45 30.74 0.84
CA TYR A 98 -0.10 29.79 -0.21
C TYR A 98 0.29 28.42 0.34
N THR A 99 0.17 27.42 -0.50
CA THR A 99 0.59 26.03 -0.32
C THR A 99 1.16 25.53 -1.64
N SER A 100 1.56 24.26 -1.69
CA SER A 100 2.22 23.66 -2.84
C SER A 100 1.34 22.75 -3.66
N SER A 101 1.48 22.83 -4.99
CA SER A 101 0.89 21.90 -5.96
C SER A 101 1.43 20.46 -5.85
N ILE A 102 2.54 20.26 -5.14
CA ILE A 102 3.08 18.92 -4.87
C ILE A 102 2.39 18.22 -3.70
N CYS A 103 1.60 18.94 -2.89
CA CYS A 103 0.93 18.42 -1.71
C CYS A 103 -0.59 18.42 -1.88
N GLU A 104 -1.27 17.37 -1.41
CA GLU A 104 -2.73 17.21 -1.51
C GLU A 104 -3.23 17.37 -2.95
N ARG A 105 -2.50 16.77 -3.90
CA ARG A 105 -2.72 16.95 -5.34
C ARG A 105 -3.93 16.11 -5.77
N ASP A 106 -4.99 16.77 -6.21
CA ASP A 106 -6.18 16.13 -6.78
C ASP A 106 -5.95 15.82 -8.27
N ILE A 107 -6.06 14.55 -8.64
CA ILE A 107 -5.91 14.07 -10.01
C ILE A 107 -7.08 13.18 -10.37
N ARG A 108 -7.59 13.36 -11.58
CA ARG A 108 -8.63 12.53 -12.17
C ARG A 108 -8.12 11.79 -13.39
N SER A 109 -8.44 10.50 -13.48
CA SER A 109 -8.11 9.67 -14.63
C SER A 109 -9.03 10.03 -15.81
N GLU A 110 -8.45 10.13 -17.02
CA GLU A 110 -9.22 10.22 -18.26
C GLU A 110 -9.63 8.82 -18.78
N LYS A 111 -8.88 7.78 -18.38
CA LYS A 111 -9.05 6.41 -18.86
C LYS A 111 -9.98 5.55 -18.01
N TYR A 112 -10.02 5.80 -16.70
CA TYR A 112 -10.73 4.98 -15.72
C TYR A 112 -11.62 5.89 -14.85
N PRO A 113 -12.75 5.39 -14.29
CA PRO A 113 -13.65 6.18 -13.45
C PRO A 113 -13.10 6.36 -12.03
N VAL A 114 -11.86 6.84 -11.91
CA VAL A 114 -11.14 7.02 -10.65
C VAL A 114 -10.59 8.43 -10.53
N HIS A 115 -10.52 8.92 -9.30
CA HIS A 115 -9.82 10.13 -8.91
C HIS A 115 -9.05 9.82 -7.62
N GLY A 116 -8.04 10.62 -7.31
CA GLY A 116 -7.21 10.44 -6.13
C GLY A 116 -6.68 11.77 -5.64
N GLN A 117 -6.53 11.88 -4.34
CA GLN A 117 -5.85 12.98 -3.66
C GLN A 117 -4.53 12.44 -3.14
N LEU A 118 -3.42 12.88 -3.74
CA LEU A 118 -2.08 12.42 -3.43
C LEU A 118 -1.48 13.31 -2.33
N ASP A 119 -1.11 12.74 -1.18
CA ASP A 119 -0.59 13.53 -0.05
C ASP A 119 0.68 14.31 -0.44
N LEU A 120 1.66 13.64 -1.06
CA LEU A 120 2.88 14.24 -1.57
C LEU A 120 3.35 13.58 -2.87
N VAL A 121 3.70 14.39 -3.87
CA VAL A 121 4.38 13.98 -5.10
C VAL A 121 5.78 14.61 -5.15
N TRP A 122 6.83 13.82 -4.97
CA TRP A 122 8.21 14.32 -4.98
C TRP A 122 9.18 13.32 -5.60
N GLY A 123 10.15 13.81 -6.38
CA GLY A 123 11.19 12.95 -6.98
C GLY A 123 10.68 11.84 -7.90
N GLY A 124 9.47 11.98 -8.45
CA GLY A 124 8.82 10.95 -9.28
C GLY A 124 8.19 9.81 -8.48
N ALA A 125 8.06 9.95 -7.16
CA ALA A 125 7.34 9.04 -6.27
C ALA A 125 6.18 9.75 -5.58
N ILE A 126 5.20 8.96 -5.15
CA ILE A 126 4.10 9.40 -4.30
C ILE A 126 4.40 8.93 -2.88
N THR A 127 4.20 9.78 -1.89
CA THR A 127 4.10 9.38 -0.48
C THR A 127 2.64 9.50 -0.05
N ASP A 128 2.16 8.49 0.67
CA ASP A 128 0.93 8.52 1.46
C ASP A 128 1.28 8.31 2.94
N TYR A 129 0.80 9.21 3.81
CA TYR A 129 1.07 9.19 5.24
C TYR A 129 0.03 8.30 5.96
N LYS A 130 0.48 7.26 6.64
CA LYS A 130 -0.35 6.36 7.44
C LYS A 130 -0.12 6.57 8.93
N THR A 131 -1.19 6.77 9.69
CA THR A 131 -1.15 6.90 11.15
C THR A 131 -1.71 5.68 11.90
N GLY A 132 -2.29 4.73 11.16
CA GLY A 132 -2.80 3.47 11.71
C GLY A 132 -1.69 2.43 11.94
N LYS A 133 -2.10 1.23 12.36
CA LYS A 133 -1.20 0.09 12.52
C LYS A 133 -0.46 -0.18 11.20
N ALA A 134 0.87 -0.33 11.29
CA ALA A 134 1.70 -0.70 10.17
C ALA A 134 1.29 -2.05 9.57
N SER A 135 1.18 -2.09 8.24
CA SER A 135 0.94 -3.32 7.49
C SER A 135 2.26 -3.85 6.93
N THR A 136 2.40 -5.18 6.89
CA THR A 136 3.56 -5.81 6.24
C THR A 136 3.39 -5.76 4.72
N PRO A 137 4.48 -5.85 3.92
CA PRO A 137 4.34 -5.94 2.47
C PRO A 137 3.41 -7.07 2.00
N ALA A 138 3.45 -8.21 2.70
CA ALA A 138 2.60 -9.35 2.40
C ALA A 138 1.11 -9.04 2.66
N ASP A 139 0.79 -8.32 3.74
CA ASP A 139 -0.58 -7.88 4.04
C ASP A 139 -1.10 -6.90 2.99
N ILE A 140 -0.26 -5.96 2.55
CA ILE A 140 -0.60 -4.97 1.53
C ILE A 140 -0.79 -5.65 0.17
N ALA A 141 0.13 -6.51 -0.26
CA ALA A 141 0.00 -7.30 -1.49
C ALA A 141 -1.24 -8.19 -1.49
N ASN A 142 -1.54 -8.80 -0.33
CA ASN A 142 -2.79 -9.53 -0.14
C ASN A 142 -4.00 -8.60 -0.31
N ALA A 143 -4.05 -7.46 0.37
CA ALA A 143 -5.17 -6.53 0.30
C ALA A 143 -5.38 -5.92 -1.10
N MET A 144 -4.34 -5.85 -1.93
CA MET A 144 -4.40 -5.46 -3.35
C MET A 144 -4.96 -6.54 -4.29
N THR A 145 -5.32 -7.72 -3.77
CA THR A 145 -5.84 -8.85 -4.55
C THR A 145 -7.35 -8.99 -4.33
N PHE A 146 -8.15 -8.98 -5.40
CA PHE A 146 -9.62 -8.98 -5.36
C PHE A 146 -10.24 -10.14 -4.55
N ASP A 147 -9.60 -11.31 -4.50
CA ASP A 147 -10.14 -12.51 -3.84
C ASP A 147 -9.45 -12.84 -2.50
N SER A 148 -8.70 -11.89 -1.95
CA SER A 148 -7.84 -12.07 -0.77
C SER A 148 -8.57 -12.31 0.55
N LYS A 149 -9.90 -12.14 0.58
CA LYS A 149 -10.72 -12.05 1.82
C LYS A 149 -10.16 -11.05 2.83
N ALA A 150 -9.33 -10.09 2.39
CA ALA A 150 -8.83 -9.04 3.25
C ALA A 150 -10.01 -8.24 3.81
N ARG A 151 -9.98 -7.97 5.12
CA ARG A 151 -11.06 -7.22 5.79
C ARG A 151 -11.23 -5.82 5.18
N TYR A 152 -10.12 -5.21 4.77
CA TYR A 152 -10.07 -3.93 4.10
C TYR A 152 -9.23 -4.12 2.83
N PRO A 153 -9.86 -4.24 1.64
CA PRO A 153 -9.13 -4.21 0.38
C PRO A 153 -8.36 -2.90 0.26
N GLU A 154 -7.16 -2.98 -0.32
CA GLU A 154 -6.26 -1.85 -0.50
C GLU A 154 -6.05 -1.65 -2.00
N PHE A 155 -6.74 -0.69 -2.60
CA PHE A 155 -6.59 -0.36 -4.01
C PHE A 155 -6.06 1.06 -4.23
N GLN A 156 -5.65 1.75 -3.16
CA GLN A 156 -5.12 3.11 -3.27
C GLN A 156 -3.83 3.12 -4.08
N ALA A 157 -2.87 2.23 -3.76
CA ALA A 157 -1.61 2.13 -4.48
C ALA A 157 -1.80 1.93 -6.00
N PRO A 158 -2.54 0.91 -6.50
CA PRO A 158 -2.73 0.75 -7.94
C PRO A 158 -3.48 1.94 -8.57
N ILE A 159 -4.49 2.52 -7.92
CA ILE A 159 -5.18 3.70 -8.46
C ILE A 159 -4.21 4.88 -8.60
N TYR A 160 -3.42 5.17 -7.57
CA TYR A 160 -2.53 6.34 -7.55
C TYR A 160 -1.36 6.18 -8.52
N LEU A 161 -0.82 4.97 -8.62
CA LEU A 161 0.19 4.63 -9.62
C LEU A 161 -0.34 4.77 -11.04
N SER A 162 -1.57 4.35 -11.31
CA SER A 162 -2.22 4.52 -12.61
C SER A 162 -2.45 5.99 -12.96
N LEU A 163 -2.84 6.82 -11.98
CA LEU A 163 -3.05 8.26 -12.16
C LEU A 163 -1.74 8.99 -12.50
N ILE A 164 -0.67 8.76 -11.74
CA ILE A 164 0.59 9.47 -11.93
C ILE A 164 1.33 9.05 -13.20
N GLN A 165 1.16 7.79 -13.64
CA GLN A 165 1.68 7.31 -14.91
C GLN A 165 1.04 8.02 -16.09
N GLN A 166 -0.26 8.32 -16.02
CA GLN A 166 -0.96 9.09 -17.06
C GLN A 166 -0.47 10.55 -17.13
N GLU A 167 -0.17 11.16 -15.98
CA GLU A 167 0.17 12.58 -15.93
C GLU A 167 1.65 12.88 -16.17
N ILE A 168 2.56 12.13 -15.52
CA ILE A 168 4.00 12.48 -15.47
C ILE A 168 4.87 11.43 -16.21
N GLY A 169 4.29 10.29 -16.64
CA GLY A 169 5.01 9.25 -17.39
C GLY A 169 6.21 8.64 -16.64
N THR A 170 6.21 8.68 -15.30
CA THR A 170 7.36 8.28 -14.46
C THR A 170 7.32 6.81 -14.02
N LYS A 171 8.37 6.40 -13.29
CA LYS A 171 8.74 5.03 -12.85
C LYS A 171 7.83 4.40 -11.79
N GLY A 172 6.62 4.92 -11.57
CA GLY A 172 5.57 4.25 -10.79
C GLY A 172 6.00 3.72 -9.42
N ARG A 173 6.34 4.62 -8.49
CA ARG A 173 6.60 4.29 -7.07
C ARG A 173 5.60 4.98 -6.15
N PHE A 174 5.01 4.21 -5.25
CA PHE A 174 4.08 4.66 -4.21
C PHE A 174 4.56 4.18 -2.85
N ASP A 175 4.87 5.11 -1.96
CA ASP A 175 5.41 4.88 -0.63
C ASP A 175 4.33 5.07 0.43
N LEU A 176 4.00 4.00 1.15
CA LEU A 176 3.21 4.08 2.37
C LEU A 176 4.16 4.35 3.53
N PHE A 177 4.12 5.55 4.08
CA PHE A 177 4.93 5.93 5.23
C PHE A 177 4.11 5.86 6.51
N TYR A 178 4.51 5.00 7.44
CA TYR A 178 3.82 4.83 8.72
C TYR A 178 4.45 5.70 9.81
N ALA A 179 3.80 6.81 10.15
CA ALA A 179 4.31 7.79 11.12
C ALA A 179 4.45 7.24 12.55
N MET A 180 3.72 6.17 12.86
CA MET A 180 3.70 5.46 14.16
C MET A 180 4.27 4.03 14.07
N ASP A 181 5.04 3.71 13.02
CA ASP A 181 5.75 2.43 12.99
C ASP A 181 7.07 2.54 13.77
N ASN A 182 7.55 1.41 14.31
CA ASN A 182 8.79 1.35 15.08
C ASN A 182 8.82 2.32 16.29
N ASP A 183 7.66 2.47 16.94
CA ASP A 183 7.40 3.46 18.01
C ASP A 183 8.35 3.37 19.22
N THR A 184 8.98 2.21 19.46
CA THR A 184 9.89 1.98 20.59
C THR A 184 11.36 2.28 20.29
N THR A 185 11.72 2.48 19.02
CA THR A 185 13.11 2.51 18.54
C THR A 185 13.53 3.85 17.92
N ALA A 186 12.57 4.73 17.61
CA ALA A 186 12.87 6.11 17.18
C ALA A 186 13.57 6.94 18.28
N ALA A 187 13.31 6.62 19.55
CA ALA A 187 13.94 7.30 20.69
C ALA A 187 15.44 6.96 20.87
N THR A 188 15.93 5.84 20.31
CA THR A 188 17.33 5.41 20.44
C THR A 188 18.18 5.74 19.21
N GLY A 189 17.58 6.14 18.09
CA GLY A 189 18.29 6.43 16.83
C GLY A 189 18.87 5.19 16.14
N GLU A 190 18.46 3.98 16.54
CA GLU A 190 19.04 2.72 16.06
C GLU A 190 18.43 2.21 14.76
N THR A 191 17.23 2.68 14.40
CA THR A 191 16.50 2.21 13.21
C THR A 191 16.37 3.35 12.19
N PRO A 192 16.76 3.16 10.92
CA PRO A 192 16.63 4.21 9.91
C PRO A 192 15.15 4.49 9.60
N ILE A 193 14.80 5.76 9.37
CA ILE A 193 13.44 6.21 9.03
C ILE A 193 12.80 5.46 7.85
N THR A 194 13.62 4.95 6.93
CA THR A 194 13.19 4.12 5.80
C THR A 194 12.51 2.81 6.22
N SER A 195 12.72 2.35 7.46
CA SER A 195 12.04 1.17 8.01
C SER A 195 10.54 1.39 8.22
N ASN A 196 10.09 2.64 8.29
CA ASN A 196 8.68 3.01 8.40
C ASN A 196 7.99 3.07 7.02
N VAL A 197 8.72 2.81 5.94
CA VAL A 197 8.20 2.89 4.57
C VAL A 197 7.86 1.50 4.05
N ARG A 198 6.76 1.38 3.31
CA ARG A 198 6.48 0.24 2.42
C ARG A 198 6.34 0.76 1.00
N SER A 199 7.19 0.32 0.09
CA SER A 199 7.24 0.83 -1.28
C SER A 199 6.56 -0.13 -2.25
N VAL A 200 5.54 0.35 -2.96
CA VAL A 200 4.93 -0.32 -4.11
C VAL A 200 5.57 0.22 -5.38
N ILE A 201 6.13 -0.66 -6.20
CA ILE A 201 6.89 -0.32 -7.41
C ILE A 201 6.34 -1.10 -8.60
N VAL A 202 6.14 -0.39 -9.71
CA VAL A 202 5.64 -0.97 -10.96
C VAL A 202 6.76 -1.04 -11.99
N HIS A 203 6.87 -2.17 -12.68
CA HIS A 203 7.90 -2.40 -13.69
C HIS A 203 7.30 -2.76 -15.04
N ASP A 204 7.90 -2.24 -16.11
CA ASP A 204 7.69 -2.71 -17.49
C ASP A 204 8.49 -3.99 -17.74
N LYS A 205 8.18 -5.03 -16.95
CA LYS A 205 8.82 -6.35 -16.93
C LYS A 205 7.80 -7.39 -16.52
N THR A 206 7.97 -8.63 -16.99
CA THR A 206 7.22 -9.78 -16.46
C THR A 206 7.60 -10.06 -15.01
N LEU A 207 6.74 -10.79 -14.29
CA LEU A 207 7.01 -11.16 -12.89
C LEU A 207 8.33 -11.93 -12.74
N LYS A 208 8.60 -12.88 -13.65
CA LYS A 208 9.86 -13.63 -13.67
C LYS A 208 11.06 -12.69 -13.83
N GLU A 209 11.00 -11.75 -14.76
CA GLU A 209 12.07 -10.77 -14.98
C GLU A 209 12.30 -9.88 -13.76
N ILE A 210 11.23 -9.50 -13.04
CA ILE A 210 11.34 -8.77 -11.76
C ILE A 210 12.10 -9.63 -10.74
N ILE A 211 11.65 -10.87 -10.51
CA ILE A 211 12.27 -11.80 -9.55
C ILE A 211 13.76 -11.96 -9.84
N VAL A 212 14.15 -12.23 -11.09
CA VAL A 212 15.56 -12.49 -11.41
C VAL A 212 16.40 -11.21 -11.43
N SER A 213 15.85 -10.05 -11.79
CA SER A 213 16.65 -8.81 -11.91
C SER A 213 16.68 -7.95 -10.65
N SER A 214 15.84 -8.23 -9.65
CA SER A 214 15.74 -7.43 -8.42
C SER A 214 16.93 -7.63 -7.49
N LYS A 215 17.81 -6.61 -7.40
CA LYS A 215 18.92 -6.59 -6.44
C LYS A 215 18.45 -6.60 -4.97
N PRO A 216 17.41 -5.83 -4.58
CA PRO A 216 16.88 -5.91 -3.22
C PRO A 216 16.36 -7.31 -2.87
N LEU A 217 15.69 -7.99 -3.80
CA LEU A 217 15.26 -9.37 -3.58
C LEU A 217 16.45 -10.30 -3.34
N ARG A 218 17.53 -10.18 -4.13
CA ARG A 218 18.75 -11.00 -3.94
C ARG A 218 19.33 -10.84 -2.54
N ALA A 219 19.45 -9.59 -2.06
CA ALA A 219 19.92 -9.31 -0.70
C ALA A 219 19.00 -9.94 0.37
N PHE A 220 17.67 -9.80 0.19
CA PHE A 220 16.69 -10.43 1.08
C PHE A 220 16.81 -11.96 1.10
N LEU A 221 16.97 -12.59 -0.07
CA LEU A 221 17.08 -14.05 -0.20
C LEU A 221 18.35 -14.61 0.43
N SER A 222 19.44 -13.84 0.45
CA SER A 222 20.68 -14.21 1.16
C SER A 222 20.47 -14.40 2.68
N GLU A 223 19.43 -13.80 3.26
CA GLU A 223 19.07 -13.97 4.67
C GLU A 223 17.90 -14.93 4.88
N TYR A 224 16.98 -14.97 3.91
CA TYR A 224 15.72 -15.72 4.00
C TYR A 224 15.82 -17.21 3.65
N LEU A 225 16.74 -17.57 2.75
CA LEU A 225 16.92 -18.95 2.28
C LEU A 225 17.79 -19.80 3.21
N SER A 226 17.77 -21.12 2.99
CA SER A 226 18.62 -22.06 3.73
C SER A 226 20.11 -21.80 3.46
N LYS A 227 20.98 -22.31 4.35
CA LYS A 227 22.43 -22.17 4.22
C LYS A 227 22.95 -22.66 2.86
N ASP A 228 22.40 -23.74 2.34
CA ASP A 228 22.83 -24.35 1.08
C ASP A 228 22.47 -23.51 -0.15
N LEU A 229 21.39 -22.73 -0.08
CA LEU A 229 20.93 -21.91 -1.21
C LEU A 229 21.47 -20.48 -1.14
N ARG A 230 21.62 -19.92 0.07
CA ARG A 230 22.09 -18.55 0.25
C ARG A 230 23.58 -18.34 -0.10
N GLN A 231 24.35 -19.41 -0.22
CA GLN A 231 25.78 -19.35 -0.56
C GLN A 231 26.05 -18.82 -1.98
N ASP A 232 25.10 -19.01 -2.90
CA ASP A 232 25.18 -18.50 -4.27
C ASP A 232 23.78 -18.21 -4.81
N VAL A 233 23.17 -17.14 -4.26
CA VAL A 233 21.87 -16.62 -4.71
C VAL A 233 21.93 -16.19 -6.19
N ASP A 234 23.08 -15.69 -6.64
CA ASP A 234 23.24 -15.27 -8.04
C ASP A 234 23.18 -16.46 -9.00
N GLY A 235 23.79 -17.57 -8.62
CA GLY A 235 23.68 -18.83 -9.34
C GLY A 235 22.26 -19.40 -9.34
N LEU A 236 21.56 -19.36 -8.20
CA LEU A 236 20.15 -19.72 -8.12
C LEU A 236 19.30 -18.90 -9.11
N MET A 237 19.46 -17.57 -9.10
CA MET A 237 18.72 -16.67 -9.99
C MET A 237 19.05 -16.88 -11.46
N SER A 238 20.31 -17.25 -11.78
CA SER A 238 20.72 -17.55 -13.16
C SER A 238 20.00 -18.78 -13.69
N VAL A 239 19.88 -19.85 -12.89
CA VAL A 239 19.14 -21.05 -13.30
C VAL A 239 17.65 -20.76 -13.44
N ILE A 240 17.06 -19.98 -12.53
CA ILE A 240 15.66 -19.54 -12.64
C ILE A 240 15.45 -18.74 -13.93
N GLN A 241 16.35 -17.82 -14.26
CA GLN A 241 16.25 -17.02 -15.48
C GLN A 241 16.25 -17.88 -16.76
N GLU A 242 17.08 -18.92 -16.79
CA GLU A 242 17.26 -19.78 -17.97
C GLU A 242 16.15 -20.83 -18.13
N MET A 243 15.69 -21.41 -17.03
CA MET A 243 14.86 -22.63 -17.06
C MET A 243 13.43 -22.44 -16.56
N ALA A 244 13.17 -21.43 -15.73
CA ALA A 244 11.89 -21.35 -15.04
C ALA A 244 10.74 -20.91 -15.96
N GLY A 245 9.61 -21.61 -15.83
CA GLY A 245 8.33 -21.18 -16.37
C GLY A 245 7.82 -19.90 -15.70
N ASP A 246 6.71 -19.36 -16.20
CA ASP A 246 6.19 -18.06 -15.75
C ASP A 246 5.51 -18.10 -14.38
N ASP A 247 5.09 -19.28 -13.91
CA ASP A 247 4.44 -19.47 -12.61
C ASP A 247 5.42 -19.99 -11.54
N PRO A 248 5.81 -19.15 -10.55
CA PRO A 248 6.68 -19.56 -9.45
C PRO A 248 6.15 -20.73 -8.62
N ALA A 249 4.83 -20.96 -8.57
CA ALA A 249 4.23 -22.04 -7.79
C ALA A 249 4.52 -23.45 -8.36
N GLU A 250 4.98 -23.53 -9.61
CA GLU A 250 5.32 -24.79 -10.28
C GLU A 250 6.83 -25.06 -10.31
N TRP A 251 7.66 -24.09 -9.89
CA TRP A 251 9.11 -24.17 -9.97
C TRP A 251 9.69 -25.34 -9.19
N ASP A 252 9.14 -25.67 -8.02
CA ASP A 252 9.64 -26.78 -7.20
C ASP A 252 9.29 -28.17 -7.77
N LYS A 253 8.40 -28.23 -8.76
CA LYS A 253 7.96 -29.47 -9.43
C LYS A 253 8.70 -29.72 -10.75
N ASP A 254 9.42 -28.73 -11.26
CA ASP A 254 10.27 -28.89 -12.44
C ASP A 254 11.53 -29.67 -12.08
N ALA A 255 11.49 -30.98 -12.32
CA ALA A 255 12.59 -31.89 -12.02
C ALA A 255 13.90 -31.52 -12.74
N ALA A 256 13.82 -30.96 -13.96
CA ALA A 256 15.00 -30.56 -14.72
C ALA A 256 15.66 -29.32 -14.09
N MET A 257 14.85 -28.33 -13.73
CA MET A 257 15.35 -27.12 -13.06
C MET A 257 15.88 -27.44 -11.65
N VAL A 258 15.18 -28.27 -10.87
CA VAL A 258 15.66 -28.69 -9.54
C VAL A 258 17.00 -29.42 -9.64
N ALA A 259 17.16 -30.30 -10.63
CA ALA A 259 18.44 -30.97 -10.88
C ALA A 259 19.54 -29.97 -11.25
N ALA A 260 19.26 -28.99 -12.12
CA ALA A 260 20.23 -27.96 -12.50
C ALA A 260 20.66 -27.09 -11.30
N ILE A 261 19.73 -26.72 -10.41
CA ILE A 261 20.06 -25.98 -9.17
C ILE A 261 20.89 -26.85 -8.22
N ASN A 262 20.54 -28.13 -8.07
CA ASN A 262 21.29 -29.07 -7.24
C ASN A 262 22.74 -29.20 -7.71
N ASP A 263 22.94 -29.37 -9.01
CA ASP A 263 24.26 -29.52 -9.62
C ASP A 263 25.07 -28.22 -9.48
N ARG A 264 24.45 -27.06 -9.74
CA ARG A 264 25.14 -25.77 -9.66
C ARG A 264 25.55 -25.40 -8.23
N LEU A 265 24.64 -25.58 -7.27
CA LEU A 265 24.84 -25.17 -5.89
C LEU A 265 25.41 -26.29 -5.01
N ASN A 266 25.72 -27.46 -5.59
CA ASN A 266 26.13 -28.66 -4.88
C ASN A 266 25.19 -28.98 -3.70
N THR A 267 23.88 -28.96 -3.97
CA THR A 267 22.82 -29.18 -2.99
C THR A 267 21.94 -30.37 -3.38
N LYS A 268 20.92 -30.68 -2.56
CA LYS A 268 19.99 -31.81 -2.78
C LYS A 268 18.57 -31.29 -2.91
N SER A 269 17.69 -32.02 -3.61
CA SER A 269 16.29 -31.62 -3.81
C SER A 269 15.54 -31.29 -2.52
N LYS A 270 15.84 -32.01 -1.43
CA LYS A 270 15.29 -31.73 -0.09
C LYS A 270 15.60 -30.33 0.48
N SER A 271 16.57 -29.61 -0.09
CA SER A 271 16.94 -28.23 0.25
C SER A 271 16.44 -27.25 -0.83
N THR A 272 16.56 -27.64 -2.10
CA THR A 272 16.13 -26.84 -3.27
C THR A 272 14.63 -26.64 -3.35
N GLU A 273 13.82 -27.70 -3.30
CA GLU A 273 12.37 -27.58 -3.46
C GLU A 273 11.75 -26.69 -2.36
N PRO A 274 12.10 -26.83 -1.05
CA PRO A 274 11.62 -25.87 -0.05
C PRO A 274 12.07 -24.43 -0.31
N GLY A 275 13.26 -24.23 -0.87
CA GLY A 275 13.75 -22.89 -1.24
C GLY A 275 12.96 -22.26 -2.37
N LEU A 276 12.61 -23.04 -3.40
CA LEU A 276 11.76 -22.59 -4.49
C LEU A 276 10.34 -22.28 -3.98
N ARG A 277 9.76 -23.14 -3.13
CA ARG A 277 8.48 -22.85 -2.46
C ARG A 277 8.51 -21.59 -1.62
N LYS A 278 9.63 -21.31 -0.95
CA LYS A 278 9.85 -20.05 -0.21
C LYS A 278 9.82 -18.84 -1.15
N ILE A 279 10.52 -18.88 -2.28
CA ILE A 279 10.48 -17.80 -3.27
C ILE A 279 9.06 -17.63 -3.82
N ALA A 280 8.39 -18.72 -4.18
CA ALA A 280 7.01 -18.71 -4.65
C ALA A 280 6.05 -18.09 -3.62
N SER A 281 6.28 -18.33 -2.32
CA SER A 281 5.44 -17.76 -1.25
C SER A 281 5.54 -16.24 -1.11
N LEU A 282 6.57 -15.60 -1.70
CA LEU A 282 6.69 -14.14 -1.76
C LEU A 282 5.77 -13.54 -2.83
N VAL A 283 5.21 -14.37 -3.72
CA VAL A 283 4.33 -13.97 -4.81
C VAL A 283 2.88 -14.23 -4.44
N LYS A 284 2.03 -13.21 -4.59
CA LYS A 284 0.59 -13.32 -4.41
C LYS A 284 -0.16 -12.49 -5.43
N GLY A 285 -1.05 -13.12 -6.20
CA GLY A 285 -1.86 -12.44 -7.21
C GLY A 285 -1.01 -11.66 -8.23
N GLY A 286 0.10 -12.24 -8.69
CA GLY A 286 1.02 -11.58 -9.62
C GLY A 286 1.91 -10.48 -9.01
N ILE A 287 1.84 -10.27 -7.69
CA ILE A 287 2.62 -9.27 -6.96
C ILE A 287 3.72 -9.96 -6.15
N LEU A 288 4.95 -9.48 -6.25
CA LEU A 288 6.09 -9.91 -5.43
C LEU A 288 6.18 -9.02 -4.18
N SER A 289 6.34 -9.60 -2.99
CA SER A 289 6.45 -8.85 -1.73
C SER A 289 7.50 -9.44 -0.79
N TYR A 290 8.40 -8.59 -0.28
CA TYR A 290 9.49 -8.98 0.61
C TYR A 290 10.07 -7.76 1.33
N GLY A 291 10.67 -7.94 2.52
CA GLY A 291 11.29 -6.84 3.27
C GLY A 291 10.34 -5.68 3.54
N SER A 292 10.57 -4.55 2.87
CA SER A 292 9.70 -3.35 2.83
C SER A 292 9.19 -3.02 1.42
N ILE A 293 9.36 -3.92 0.47
CA ILE A 293 9.15 -3.70 -0.97
C ILE A 293 8.02 -4.60 -1.48
N ILE A 294 7.24 -4.03 -2.39
CA ILE A 294 6.18 -4.70 -3.16
C ILE A 294 6.41 -4.33 -4.62
N GLU A 295 6.68 -5.31 -5.48
CA GLU A 295 6.94 -5.11 -6.91
C GLU A 295 5.84 -5.79 -7.73
N MET A 296 5.35 -5.13 -8.78
CA MET A 296 4.39 -5.71 -9.72
C MET A 296 4.68 -5.36 -11.18
N PRO A 297 4.36 -6.26 -12.13
CA PRO A 297 4.36 -5.93 -13.55
C PRO A 297 3.35 -4.83 -13.91
N GLN A 298 3.64 -4.04 -14.95
CA GLN A 298 2.70 -3.08 -15.54
C GLN A 298 1.42 -3.78 -16.01
N SER A 299 1.53 -4.97 -16.62
CA SER A 299 0.38 -5.76 -17.05
C SER A 299 -0.57 -6.11 -15.90
N GLU A 300 -0.03 -6.28 -14.70
CA GLU A 300 -0.75 -6.65 -13.48
C GLU A 300 -1.46 -5.42 -12.86
N LEU A 301 -0.84 -4.24 -13.00
CA LEU A 301 -1.49 -2.96 -12.71
C LEU A 301 -2.65 -2.69 -13.69
N ASP A 302 -2.40 -2.83 -14.99
CA ASP A 302 -3.40 -2.58 -16.04
C ASP A 302 -4.61 -3.51 -15.90
N SER A 303 -4.38 -4.80 -15.64
CA SER A 303 -5.44 -5.78 -15.38
C SER A 303 -6.29 -5.41 -14.16
N ARG A 304 -5.66 -4.93 -13.07
CA ARG A 304 -6.38 -4.43 -11.90
C ARG A 304 -7.23 -3.22 -12.23
N MET A 305 -6.68 -2.24 -12.92
CA MET A 305 -7.41 -1.02 -13.26
C MET A 305 -8.61 -1.32 -14.18
N GLN A 306 -8.45 -2.25 -15.11
CA GLN A 306 -9.57 -2.75 -15.92
C GLN A 306 -10.65 -3.39 -15.04
N LYS A 307 -10.27 -4.29 -14.12
CA LYS A 307 -11.23 -4.94 -13.22
C LYS A 307 -11.92 -3.95 -12.28
N ILE A 308 -11.23 -2.92 -11.80
CA ILE A 308 -11.84 -1.81 -11.04
C ILE A 308 -12.90 -1.09 -11.89
N SER A 309 -12.58 -0.81 -13.17
CA SER A 309 -13.52 -0.17 -14.09
C SER A 309 -14.76 -1.04 -14.35
N GLU A 310 -14.57 -2.33 -14.63
CA GLU A 310 -15.68 -3.27 -14.84
C GLU A 310 -16.59 -3.38 -13.61
N MET A 311 -16.01 -3.41 -12.40
CA MET A 311 -16.78 -3.41 -11.16
C MET A 311 -17.53 -2.09 -10.93
N HIS A 312 -16.93 -0.95 -11.28
CA HIS A 312 -17.60 0.34 -11.22
C HIS A 312 -18.78 0.40 -12.20
N ASP A 313 -18.60 -0.05 -13.44
CA ASP A 313 -19.65 -0.05 -14.46
C ASP A 313 -20.82 -0.94 -14.04
N LEU A 314 -20.53 -2.14 -13.53
CA LEU A 314 -21.53 -3.03 -12.96
C LEU A 314 -22.28 -2.38 -11.78
N MET A 315 -21.57 -1.71 -10.88
CA MET A 315 -22.18 -0.98 -9.76
C MET A 315 -23.12 0.14 -10.27
N ILE A 316 -22.70 0.90 -11.28
CA ILE A 316 -23.52 1.96 -11.87
C ILE A 316 -24.75 1.39 -12.56
N GLU A 317 -24.62 0.30 -13.32
CA GLU A 317 -25.77 -0.38 -13.92
C GLU A 317 -26.75 -0.88 -12.87
N GLN A 318 -26.25 -1.49 -11.80
CA GLN A 318 -27.06 -1.95 -10.68
C GLN A 318 -27.74 -0.80 -9.92
N SER A 319 -27.10 0.38 -9.86
CA SER A 319 -27.68 1.56 -9.20
C SER A 319 -28.90 2.15 -9.94
N LYS A 320 -29.03 1.85 -11.24
CA LYS A 320 -30.11 2.35 -12.12
C LYS A 320 -31.38 1.49 -12.08
N VAL A 321 -31.32 0.31 -11.49
CA VAL A 321 -32.47 -0.59 -11.34
C VAL A 321 -32.89 -0.65 -9.87
N GLU A 322 -34.20 -0.71 -9.60
CA GLU A 322 -34.66 -1.19 -8.29
C GLU A 322 -34.10 -2.60 -8.11
N PHE A 323 -33.30 -2.83 -7.05
CA PHE A 323 -32.64 -4.09 -6.73
C PHE A 323 -33.38 -5.30 -7.31
N PRO A 324 -32.91 -5.95 -8.40
CA PRO A 324 -33.42 -7.25 -8.71
C PRO A 324 -32.97 -8.13 -7.55
N ALA A 325 -33.92 -8.65 -6.77
CA ALA A 325 -33.65 -9.66 -5.76
C ALA A 325 -32.96 -10.84 -6.47
N GLN A 326 -31.63 -10.89 -6.42
CA GLN A 326 -30.90 -11.99 -7.02
C GLN A 326 -31.12 -13.22 -6.15
N PRO A 327 -31.72 -14.30 -6.68
CA PRO A 327 -31.71 -15.56 -5.97
C PRO A 327 -30.25 -15.98 -5.84
N ARG A 328 -29.79 -16.16 -4.60
CA ARG A 328 -28.52 -16.88 -4.37
C ARG A 328 -28.68 -18.24 -5.03
N GLN A 329 -27.82 -18.56 -5.97
CA GLN A 329 -27.86 -19.86 -6.66
C GLN A 329 -27.92 -20.98 -5.60
N LYS A 330 -28.83 -21.94 -5.85
CA LYS A 330 -29.31 -22.97 -4.90
C LYS A 330 -30.02 -22.39 -3.67
N CYS A 331 -31.33 -22.10 -3.80
CA CYS A 331 -32.17 -21.65 -2.68
C CYS A 331 -32.12 -22.60 -1.46
N LYS A 332 -31.99 -23.90 -1.67
CA LYS A 332 -31.82 -24.90 -0.59
C LYS A 332 -30.57 -24.69 0.25
N ASP A 333 -29.53 -24.10 -0.34
CA ASP A 333 -28.24 -23.79 0.31
C ASP A 333 -28.17 -22.31 0.73
N CYS A 334 -29.27 -21.55 0.60
CA CYS A 334 -29.31 -20.14 0.94
C CYS A 334 -29.53 -19.97 2.45
N GLN A 335 -28.59 -19.31 3.13
CA GLN A 335 -28.67 -19.01 4.57
C GLN A 335 -29.85 -18.11 4.97
N TYR A 336 -30.52 -17.47 4.01
CA TYR A 336 -31.72 -16.65 4.23
C TYR A 336 -33.01 -17.37 3.83
N PHE A 337 -32.93 -18.65 3.47
CA PHE A 337 -34.07 -19.46 3.03
C PHE A 337 -35.24 -19.42 4.03
N SER A 338 -34.94 -19.47 5.33
CA SER A 338 -35.93 -19.47 6.41
C SER A 338 -36.62 -18.12 6.67
N VAL A 339 -36.11 -17.02 6.11
CA VAL A 339 -36.63 -15.65 6.33
C VAL A 339 -36.96 -14.93 5.01
N CYS A 340 -36.84 -15.63 3.88
CA CYS A 340 -37.22 -15.13 2.57
C CYS A 340 -38.75 -15.07 2.47
N THR A 341 -39.30 -13.86 2.39
CA THR A 341 -40.75 -13.60 2.42
C THR A 341 -41.44 -13.72 1.06
N LYS A 342 -40.73 -14.13 0.01
CA LYS A 342 -41.39 -14.49 -1.25
C LYS A 342 -42.19 -15.77 -1.00
N GLU A 343 -43.51 -15.68 -1.21
CA GLU A 343 -44.42 -16.81 -1.12
C GLU A 343 -43.79 -18.06 -1.72
N ILE A 344 -43.89 -19.15 -0.97
CA ILE A 344 -43.48 -20.48 -1.40
C ILE A 344 -44.32 -20.79 -2.64
N ILE A 345 -43.73 -20.60 -3.82
CA ILE A 345 -44.27 -21.21 -5.03
C ILE A 345 -43.95 -22.68 -4.87
N ASP A 346 -44.93 -23.41 -4.36
CA ASP A 346 -44.96 -24.86 -4.38
C ASP A 346 -44.98 -25.25 -5.85
N VAL A 347 -43.79 -25.47 -6.42
CA VAL A 347 -43.67 -26.24 -7.65
C VAL A 347 -43.87 -27.68 -7.19
N GLY A 348 -45.16 -28.00 -6.99
CA GLY A 348 -45.61 -29.28 -6.51
C GLY A 348 -44.87 -30.37 -7.25
N GLY A 349 -44.24 -31.25 -6.46
CA GLY A 349 -43.73 -32.49 -6.98
C GLY A 349 -44.92 -33.33 -7.44
N ASP A 350 -44.85 -33.79 -8.69
CA ASP A 350 -45.27 -35.14 -8.99
C ASP A 350 -43.98 -35.97 -9.08
N THR A 351 -43.68 -36.63 -7.97
CA THR A 351 -43.25 -38.03 -8.05
C THR A 351 -44.38 -38.82 -8.72
N ASP A 352 -44.04 -39.64 -9.70
CA ASP A 352 -44.46 -41.06 -9.78
C ASP A 352 -43.88 -41.71 -11.04
N GLU A 353 -42.70 -42.31 -10.89
CA GLU A 353 -42.31 -43.71 -11.24
C GLU A 353 -40.79 -43.92 -11.14
#